data_AF-A0A9Q0PE49-F1
#
_entry.id   AF-A0A9Q0PE49-F1
#
_cell.length_a   1.000
_cell.length_b   1.000
_cell.length_c   1.000
_cell.angle_alpha   90.00
_cell.angle_beta   90.00
_cell.angle_gamma   90.00
#
_symmetry.space_group_name_H-M   'P 1'
#
loop_
_entity.id
_entity.type
_entity.pdbx_description
1 polymer ?
#
loop_
_entity_poly.entity_id
_entity_poly.type
_entity_poly.pdbx_seq_one_letter_code
_entity_poly.pdbx_strand_id
1 'polypeptide(L)'
;MYSKYEPTAMELCYKYGPVAEKCAVVAWRSLNRLPLFPQVAQIAVPTAAFWSGKYNQMVGSAAEGGYAIALYLPLIPIERIGKVFDESIGEPIVSTNGGVMAY
;
A
#
# COMPACT_ATOMS: atom_id res chain seq x y z
N MET A 1 -32.89 4.47 -1.68
CA MET A 1 -32.56 3.05 -1.43
C MET A 1 -31.07 2.82 -1.14
N TYR A 2 -30.15 3.60 -1.72
CA TYR A 2 -28.70 3.51 -1.48
C TYR A 2 -28.20 3.94 -0.08
N SER A 3 -28.89 4.89 0.58
CA SER A 3 -28.52 5.41 1.90
C SER A 3 -28.57 4.40 3.04
N LYS A 4 -29.22 3.24 2.84
CA LYS A 4 -29.36 2.21 3.88
C LYS A 4 -28.15 1.28 3.96
N TYR A 5 -27.39 1.14 2.88
CA TYR A 5 -26.27 0.18 2.77
C TYR A 5 -24.90 0.83 2.89
N GLU A 6 -24.79 2.11 2.59
CA GLU A 6 -23.57 2.92 2.75
C GLU A 6 -22.95 2.79 4.17
N PRO A 7 -23.69 3.02 5.27
CA PRO A 7 -23.11 2.91 6.61
C PRO A 7 -22.68 1.47 6.94
N THR A 8 -23.41 0.45 6.49
CA THR A 8 -23.08 -0.95 6.73
C THR A 8 -21.83 -1.39 5.96
N ALA A 9 -21.69 -0.98 4.70
CA ALA A 9 -20.49 -1.27 3.91
C ALA A 9 -19.25 -0.59 4.51
N MET A 10 -19.39 0.67 4.93
CA MET A 10 -18.33 1.43 5.56
C MET A 10 -17.95 0.83 6.92
N GLU A 11 -18.93 0.46 7.75
CA GLU A 11 -18.73 -0.20 9.05
C GLU A 11 -17.97 -1.53 8.91
N LEU A 12 -18.32 -2.34 7.92
CA LEU A 12 -17.60 -3.58 7.63
C LEU A 12 -16.15 -3.29 7.18
N CYS A 13 -15.93 -2.33 6.28
CA CYS A 13 -14.59 -1.91 5.89
C CYS A 13 -13.75 -1.42 7.09
N TYR A 14 -14.34 -0.63 7.99
CA TYR A 14 -13.67 -0.16 9.21
C TYR A 14 -13.38 -1.30 10.20
N LYS A 15 -14.32 -2.24 10.37
CA LYS A 15 -14.15 -3.39 11.27
C LYS A 15 -13.06 -4.33 10.77
N TYR A 16 -13.01 -4.59 9.46
CA TYR A 16 -12.06 -5.53 8.87
C TYR A 16 -10.73 -4.89 8.47
N GLY A 17 -10.66 -3.58 8.30
CA GLY A 17 -9.43 -2.85 7.96
C GLY A 17 -8.25 -3.21 8.86
N PRO A 18 -8.35 -3.07 10.19
CA PRO A 18 -7.25 -3.42 11.11
C PRO A 18 -6.86 -4.91 11.08
N VAL A 19 -7.81 -5.80 10.76
CA VAL A 19 -7.54 -7.24 10.63
C VAL A 19 -6.80 -7.52 9.33
N ALA A 20 -7.24 -6.91 8.23
CA ALA A 20 -6.59 -7.00 6.93
C ALA A 20 -5.17 -6.44 6.98
N GLU A 21 -4.94 -5.31 7.66
CA GLU A 21 -3.62 -4.73 7.88
C GLU A 21 -2.69 -5.69 8.64
N LYS A 22 -3.16 -6.25 9.77
CA LYS A 22 -2.37 -7.22 10.54
C LYS A 22 -2.02 -8.45 9.70
N CYS A 23 -2.99 -8.99 8.97
CA CYS A 23 -2.77 -10.11 8.06
C CYS A 23 -1.76 -9.77 6.97
N ALA A 24 -1.88 -8.59 6.34
CA ALA A 24 -0.94 -8.12 5.33
C ALA A 24 0.48 -8.00 5.90
N VAL A 25 0.64 -7.43 7.10
CA VAL A 25 1.95 -7.31 7.77
C VAL A 25 2.55 -8.68 8.11
N VAL A 26 1.75 -9.62 8.65
CA VAL A 26 2.22 -10.97 8.97
C VAL A 26 2.61 -11.74 7.71
N ALA A 27 1.78 -11.66 6.67
CA ALA A 27 2.05 -12.28 5.38
C ALA A 27 3.32 -11.70 4.75
N TRP A 28 3.45 -10.37 4.72
CA TRP A 28 4.63 -9.68 4.20
C TRP A 28 5.90 -10.10 4.92
N ARG A 29 5.91 -10.12 6.26
CA ARG A 29 7.08 -10.59 7.03
C ARG A 29 7.41 -12.05 6.76
N SER A 30 6.40 -12.91 6.65
CA SER A 30 6.60 -14.33 6.37
C SER A 30 7.18 -14.56 4.98
N LEU A 31 6.71 -13.80 3.99
CA LEU A 31 7.22 -13.83 2.62
C LEU A 31 8.67 -13.36 2.53
N ASN A 32 9.03 -12.28 3.24
CA ASN A 32 10.41 -11.78 3.29
C ASN A 32 11.43 -12.76 3.93
N ARG A 33 10.96 -13.82 4.62
CA ARG A 33 11.83 -14.89 5.13
C ARG A 33 12.17 -15.93 4.05
N LEU A 34 11.47 -15.94 2.93
CA LEU A 34 11.73 -16.86 1.83
C LEU A 34 12.87 -16.32 0.95
N PRO A 35 13.88 -17.15 0.61
CA PRO A 35 15.09 -16.68 -0.07
C PRO A 35 14.84 -16.15 -1.49
N LEU A 36 13.75 -16.58 -2.15
CA LEU A 36 13.39 -16.15 -3.50
C LEU A 36 12.41 -14.97 -3.54
N PHE A 37 11.79 -14.64 -2.41
CA PHE A 37 10.76 -13.61 -2.39
C PHE A 37 11.26 -12.23 -2.82
N PRO A 38 12.47 -11.76 -2.42
CA PRO A 38 12.98 -10.47 -2.88
C PRO A 38 13.06 -10.37 -4.41
N GLN A 39 13.48 -11.45 -5.08
CA GLN A 39 13.59 -11.49 -6.55
C GLN A 39 12.20 -11.45 -7.21
N VAL A 40 11.25 -12.18 -6.65
CA VAL A 40 9.86 -12.18 -7.12
C VAL A 40 9.21 -10.82 -6.88
N ALA A 41 9.47 -10.18 -5.73
CA ALA A 41 8.93 -8.88 -5.37
C ALA A 41 9.39 -7.77 -6.33
N GLN A 42 10.64 -7.82 -6.82
CA GLN A 42 11.14 -6.85 -7.81
C GLN A 42 10.35 -6.84 -9.12
N ILE A 43 9.73 -7.96 -9.50
CA ILE A 43 8.88 -8.07 -10.69
C ILE A 43 7.42 -7.81 -10.33
N ALA A 44 6.96 -8.39 -9.23
CA ALA A 44 5.57 -8.32 -8.79
C ALA A 44 5.16 -6.91 -8.37
N VAL A 45 6.02 -6.16 -7.67
CA VAL A 45 5.68 -4.81 -7.15
C VAL A 45 5.42 -3.82 -8.29
N PRO A 46 6.29 -3.65 -9.30
CA PRO A 46 6.01 -2.76 -10.43
C PRO A 46 4.79 -3.21 -11.24
N THR A 47 4.61 -4.53 -11.41
CA THR A 47 3.45 -5.09 -12.12
C THR A 47 2.15 -4.77 -11.37
N ALA A 48 2.12 -4.96 -10.05
CA ALA A 48 0.98 -4.62 -9.22
C ALA A 48 0.68 -3.11 -9.25
N ALA A 49 1.71 -2.26 -9.22
CA ALA A 49 1.54 -0.81 -9.34
C ALA A 49 0.93 -0.42 -10.70
N PHE A 50 1.39 -1.00 -11.81
CA PHE A 50 0.83 -0.76 -13.14
C PHE A 50 -0.66 -1.11 -13.22
N TRP A 51 -1.03 -2.33 -12.80
CA TRP A 51 -2.42 -2.77 -12.83
C TRP A 51 -3.31 -1.98 -11.87
N SER A 52 -2.78 -1.62 -10.70
CA SER A 52 -3.48 -0.75 -9.75
C SER A 52 -3.77 0.62 -10.35
N GLY A 53 -2.83 1.18 -11.12
CA GLY A 53 -3.03 2.46 -11.80
C GLY A 53 -4.15 2.38 -12.84
N LYS A 54 -4.19 1.30 -13.62
CA LYS A 54 -5.27 1.03 -14.58
C LYS A 54 -6.64 0.87 -13.89
N TYR A 55 -6.67 0.16 -12.77
CA TYR A 55 -7.88 0.02 -11.95
C TYR A 55 -8.37 1.38 -11.44
N ASN A 56 -7.49 2.18 -10.84
CA ASN A 56 -7.83 3.50 -10.32
C ASN A 56 -8.37 4.42 -11.41
N GLN A 57 -7.74 4.42 -12.59
CA GLN A 57 -8.20 5.17 -13.75
C GLN A 57 -9.62 4.73 -14.16
N MET A 58 -9.86 3.41 -14.23
CA MET A 58 -11.17 2.88 -14.59
C MET A 58 -12.25 3.26 -13.57
N VAL A 59 -11.96 3.12 -12.28
CA VAL A 59 -12.88 3.50 -11.20
C VAL A 59 -13.17 4.99 -11.22
N GLY A 60 -12.14 5.83 -11.39
CA GLY A 60 -12.28 7.29 -11.52
C GLY A 60 -13.18 7.67 -12.69
N SER A 61 -12.90 7.17 -13.89
CA SER A 61 -13.71 7.46 -15.08
C SER A 61 -15.15 6.92 -14.96
N ALA A 62 -15.35 5.76 -14.32
CA ALA A 62 -16.69 5.22 -14.08
C ALA A 62 -17.48 6.08 -13.07
N ALA A 63 -16.82 6.61 -12.04
CA ALA A 63 -17.43 7.53 -11.08
C ALA A 63 -17.82 8.86 -11.73
N GLU A 64 -16.93 9.44 -12.56
CA GLU A 64 -17.22 10.64 -13.36
C GLU A 64 -18.38 10.43 -14.34
N GLY A 65 -18.48 9.22 -14.91
CA GLY A 65 -19.58 8.81 -15.79
C GLY A 65 -20.90 8.51 -15.09
N GLY A 66 -20.99 8.67 -13.75
CA GLY A 66 -22.22 8.48 -12.98
C GLY A 66 -22.56 7.02 -12.65
N TYR A 67 -21.63 6.07 -12.81
CA TYR A 67 -21.84 4.69 -12.39
C TYR A 67 -21.79 4.58 -10.87
N ALA A 68 -22.95 4.41 -10.23
CA ALA A 68 -23.08 4.37 -8.78
C ALA A 68 -22.20 3.31 -8.09
N ILE A 69 -21.89 2.20 -8.77
CA ILE A 69 -21.03 1.14 -8.24
C ILE A 69 -19.59 1.64 -8.02
N ALA A 70 -19.09 2.53 -8.90
CA ALA A 70 -17.73 3.04 -8.81
C ALA A 70 -17.48 3.87 -7.55
N LEU A 71 -18.52 4.52 -7.00
CA LEU A 71 -18.45 5.27 -5.75
C LEU A 71 -18.18 4.40 -4.51
N TYR A 72 -18.43 3.09 -4.61
CA TYR A 72 -18.16 2.13 -3.53
C TYR A 72 -16.82 1.41 -3.69
N LEU A 73 -16.13 1.62 -4.82
CA LEU A 73 -14.86 0.96 -5.11
C LEU A 73 -13.69 1.81 -4.59
N PRO A 74 -12.86 1.28 -3.67
CA PRO A 74 -11.77 2.06 -3.08
C PRO A 74 -10.62 2.23 -4.08
N LEU A 75 -10.10 3.45 -4.21
CA LEU A 75 -8.88 3.71 -4.96
C LEU A 75 -7.66 3.18 -4.21
N ILE A 76 -6.72 2.58 -4.94
CA ILE A 76 -5.46 2.06 -4.40
C ILE A 76 -4.46 3.22 -4.30
N PRO A 77 -3.92 3.54 -3.11
CA PRO A 77 -3.04 4.69 -2.94
C PRO A 77 -1.58 4.35 -3.32
N ILE A 78 -1.31 4.17 -4.62
CA ILE A 78 -0.03 3.68 -5.16
C ILE A 78 1.13 4.59 -4.80
N GLU A 79 0.95 5.92 -4.82
CA GLU A 79 1.99 6.90 -4.51
C GLU A 79 2.37 6.85 -3.02
N ARG A 80 1.38 6.65 -2.13
CA ARG A 80 1.63 6.51 -0.69
C ARG A 80 2.39 5.21 -0.40
N ILE A 81 2.01 4.13 -1.09
CA ILE A 81 2.68 2.83 -0.96
C ILE A 81 4.11 2.91 -1.49
N GLY A 82 4.32 3.54 -2.66
CA GLY A 82 5.64 3.73 -3.26
C GLY A 82 6.61 4.49 -2.36
N LYS A 83 6.15 5.59 -1.73
CA LYS A 83 6.96 6.37 -0.79
C LYS A 83 7.49 5.55 0.39
N VAL A 84 6.69 4.63 0.93
CA VAL A 84 7.11 3.75 2.03
C VAL A 84 8.25 2.83 1.60
N PHE A 85 8.27 2.41 0.33
CA PHE A 85 9.36 1.61 -0.22
C PHE A 85 10.61 2.45 -0.50
N ASP A 86 10.45 3.70 -0.97
CA ASP A 86 11.58 4.60 -1.23
C ASP A 86 12.27 5.04 0.08
N GLU A 87 11.52 5.32 1.14
CA GLU A 87 12.05 5.67 2.47
C GLU A 87 12.88 4.53 3.09
N SER A 88 12.63 3.28 2.70
CA SER A 88 13.41 2.12 3.18
C SER A 88 14.81 2.01 2.56
N ILE A 89 15.08 2.77 1.50
CA ILE A 89 16.36 2.76 0.75
C ILE A 89 17.28 3.91 1.23
N GLY A 90 16.78 4.84 2.06
CA GLY A 90 17.54 5.98 2.59
C GLY A 90 18.19 5.76 3.97
N GLU A 91 19.46 5.35 3.94
CA GLU A 91 20.56 5.51 4.92
C GLU A 91 20.56 4.82 6.32
N PRO A 92 21.66 4.09 6.66
CA PRO A 92 22.15 3.98 8.02
C PRO A 92 22.89 5.26 8.40
N ILE A 93 22.33 6.02 9.34
CA ILE A 93 23.02 7.17 9.94
C ILE A 93 24.16 6.65 10.84
N VAL A 94 25.32 6.39 10.25
CA VAL A 94 26.58 6.31 11.00
C VAL A 94 26.91 7.74 11.42
N SER A 95 26.52 8.10 12.64
CA SER A 95 27.05 9.26 13.34
C SER A 95 28.46 8.91 13.82
N THR A 96 29.46 9.12 12.95
CA THR A 96 30.86 9.15 13.37
C THR A 96 31.09 10.47 14.08
N ASN A 97 30.93 10.45 15.41
CA ASN A 97 31.37 11.55 16.25
C ASN A 97 32.89 11.68 16.13
N GLY A 98 33.33 12.78 15.50
CA GLY A 98 34.73 13.18 15.48
C GLY A 98 35.19 13.60 16.87
N GLY A 99 36.04 12.77 17.48
CA GLY A 99 36.89 13.14 18.62
C GLY A 99 38.33 13.22 18.15
N VAL A 100 38.78 14.42 17.78
CA VAL A 100 40.18 14.70 17.46
C VAL A 100 40.95 14.75 18.78
N MET A 101 41.75 13.71 19.08
CA MET A 101 42.71 13.74 20.18
C MET A 101 44.00 14.38 19.67
N ALA A 102 44.26 15.61 20.11
CA ALA A 102 45.59 16.20 20.03
C ALA A 102 46.34 15.88 21.35
N TYR A 103 47.52 15.29 21.23
CA TYR A 103 48.53 15.18 22.29
C TYR A 103 49.68 16.13 21.96
#